data_AF-A0A7Y0C4N1-F1
#
_entry.id   AF-A0A7Y0C4N1-F1
#
_cell.length_a   1.000
_cell.length_b   1.000
_cell.length_c   1.000
_cell.angle_alpha   90.00
_cell.angle_beta   90.00
_cell.angle_gamma   90.00
#
_symmetry.space_group_name_H-M   'P 1'
#
loop_
_entity.id
_entity.type
_entity.pdbx_description
1 polymer ?
#
loop_
_entity_poly.entity_id
_entity_poly.type
_entity_poly.pdbx_seq_one_letter_code
_entity_poly.pdbx_strand_id
1 'polypeptide(L)'
;MPKTTLALLIALFVAAPAAFAADDAGALITRPAGYKPIAGDARLGEKLFNDVKLSTNGMSCATCHANHGAFQASFAKPYPHTVAMAKEQFGRKTVYLDEMIQGCMVMPMAAKPLAWDSKELAGLVAYLQVQQKSFKPSH
;
A
#
# COMPACT_ATOMS: atom_id res chain seq x y z
N MET A 1 1.24 62.32 38.72
CA MET A 1 -0.10 62.59 38.17
C MET A 1 -0.11 62.20 36.69
N PRO A 2 -1.20 61.59 36.19
CA PRO A 2 -1.21 60.64 35.08
C PRO A 2 -1.46 61.29 33.71
N LYS A 3 -1.15 60.56 32.62
CA LYS A 3 -1.87 60.52 31.32
C LYS A 3 -1.11 59.56 30.37
N THR A 4 -1.50 58.29 30.34
CA THR A 4 -2.30 57.66 29.26
C THR A 4 -1.68 57.77 27.87
N THR A 5 -1.12 56.67 27.37
CA THR A 5 -1.45 56.20 26.02
C THR A 5 -1.31 54.69 25.96
N LEU A 6 -2.48 54.03 25.93
CA LEU A 6 -2.66 52.61 25.71
C LEU A 6 -2.52 52.35 24.21
N ALA A 7 -1.43 51.71 23.78
CA ALA A 7 -1.30 51.18 22.42
C ALA A 7 -1.64 49.69 22.46
N LEU A 8 -2.91 49.38 22.19
CA LEU A 8 -3.39 48.01 22.02
C LEU A 8 -3.01 47.55 20.60
N LEU A 9 -1.84 46.92 20.46
CA LEU A 9 -1.47 46.22 19.24
C LEU A 9 -2.06 44.81 19.28
N ILE A 10 -3.14 44.65 18.52
CA ILE A 10 -3.77 43.37 18.17
C ILE A 10 -2.78 42.59 17.30
N ALA A 11 -2.11 41.59 17.88
CA ALA A 11 -1.42 40.56 17.12
C ALA A 11 -2.38 39.38 16.92
N LEU A 12 -3.16 39.41 15.83
CA LEU A 12 -3.82 38.22 15.32
C LEU A 12 -2.73 37.26 14.84
N PHE A 13 -2.36 36.27 15.67
CA PHE A 13 -1.66 35.09 15.19
C PHE A 13 -2.66 34.27 14.37
N VAL A 14 -2.70 34.52 13.06
CA VAL A 14 -3.26 33.56 12.11
C VAL A 14 -2.27 32.40 12.05
N ALA A 15 -2.46 31.42 12.93
CA ALA A 15 -1.86 30.11 12.72
C ALA A 15 -2.55 29.50 11.50
N ALA A 16 -1.95 29.68 10.32
CA ALA A 16 -2.30 28.88 9.17
C ALA A 16 -2.02 27.41 9.53
N PRO A 17 -2.94 26.47 9.27
CA PRO A 17 -2.58 25.07 9.33
C PRO A 17 -1.56 24.84 8.22
N ALA A 18 -0.31 24.57 8.60
CA ALA A 18 0.60 23.85 7.72
C ALA A 18 -0.04 22.47 7.48
N ALA A 19 -0.86 22.37 6.43
CA ALA A 19 -1.12 21.11 5.80
C ALA A 19 0.24 20.61 5.31
N PHE A 20 0.89 19.77 6.11
CA PHE A 20 1.99 18.95 5.63
C PHE A 20 1.47 18.28 4.36
N ALA A 21 2.07 18.63 3.22
CA ALA A 21 1.91 17.83 2.03
C ALA A 21 2.32 16.42 2.45
N ALA A 22 1.35 15.52 2.54
CA ALA A 22 1.66 14.11 2.69
C ALA A 22 2.55 13.78 1.50
N ASP A 23 3.81 13.46 1.77
CA ASP A 23 4.69 12.81 0.79
C ASP A 23 3.85 11.75 0.07
N ASP A 24 3.86 11.76 -1.27
CA ASP A 24 3.01 10.87 -2.07
C ASP A 24 3.29 9.40 -1.69
N ALA A 25 2.50 8.85 -0.75
CA ALA A 25 2.68 7.50 -0.23
C ALA A 25 2.64 6.47 -1.35
N GLY A 26 1.94 6.79 -2.45
CA GLY A 26 1.88 5.91 -3.59
C GLY A 26 3.19 5.84 -4.38
N ALA A 27 4.12 6.79 -4.23
CA ALA A 27 5.43 6.73 -4.87
C ALA A 27 6.22 5.49 -4.40
N LEU A 28 6.00 5.03 -3.16
CA LEU A 28 6.64 3.83 -2.61
C LEU A 28 6.18 2.53 -3.28
N ILE A 29 5.00 2.55 -3.90
CA ILE A 29 4.37 1.35 -4.48
C ILE A 29 4.29 1.42 -6.00
N THR A 30 4.68 2.53 -6.61
CA THR A 30 4.64 2.70 -8.06
C THR A 30 5.89 2.09 -8.70
N ARG A 31 5.68 1.29 -9.76
CA ARG A 31 6.78 0.69 -10.52
C ARG A 31 7.78 1.74 -11.00
N PRO A 32 9.09 1.50 -10.89
CA PRO A 32 10.09 2.40 -11.44
C PRO A 32 10.06 2.37 -12.98
N ALA A 33 10.53 3.45 -13.60
CA ALA A 33 10.63 3.55 -15.05
C ALA A 33 11.49 2.41 -15.62
N GLY A 34 11.00 1.76 -16.69
CA GLY A 34 11.70 0.65 -17.34
C GLY A 34 11.63 -0.70 -16.62
N TYR A 35 10.88 -0.80 -15.51
CA TYR A 35 10.66 -2.05 -14.80
C TYR A 35 10.04 -3.13 -15.70
N LYS A 36 10.60 -4.34 -15.63
CA LYS A 36 10.12 -5.53 -16.32
C LYS A 36 9.96 -6.65 -15.29
N PRO A 37 8.73 -7.16 -15.07
CA PRO A 37 8.52 -8.30 -14.19
C PRO A 37 9.32 -9.52 -14.63
N ILE A 38 9.91 -10.22 -13.67
CA ILE A 38 10.53 -11.53 -13.88
C ILE A 38 9.56 -12.65 -13.50
N ALA A 39 9.82 -13.86 -13.99
CA ALA A 39 9.05 -15.04 -13.60
C ALA A 39 9.31 -15.37 -12.11
N GLY A 40 8.23 -15.64 -11.37
CA GLY A 40 8.27 -16.02 -9.96
C GLY A 40 8.03 -17.50 -9.70
N ASP A 41 8.48 -17.97 -8.54
CA ASP A 41 8.11 -19.29 -8.01
C ASP A 41 6.94 -19.14 -7.03
N ALA A 42 5.78 -19.70 -7.37
CA ALA A 42 4.58 -19.64 -6.54
C ALA A 42 4.76 -20.32 -5.17
N ARG A 43 5.63 -21.32 -5.03
CA ARG A 43 5.91 -21.94 -3.72
C ARG A 43 6.67 -20.99 -2.79
N LEU A 44 7.60 -20.21 -3.35
CA LEU A 44 8.25 -19.14 -2.60
C LEU A 44 7.21 -18.08 -2.21
N GLY A 45 6.35 -17.69 -3.14
CA GLY A 45 5.27 -16.74 -2.88
C GLY A 45 4.33 -17.19 -1.76
N GLU A 46 3.93 -18.46 -1.76
CA GLU A 46 3.09 -19.03 -0.69
C GLU A 46 3.78 -18.98 0.67
N LYS A 47 5.07 -19.33 0.73
CA LYS A 47 5.84 -19.24 1.97
C LYS A 47 5.87 -17.81 2.50
N LEU A 48 6.16 -16.83 1.64
CA LEU A 48 6.24 -15.41 1.99
C LEU A 48 4.87 -14.83 2.38
N PHE A 49 3.81 -15.25 1.70
CA PHE A 49 2.44 -14.83 2.00
C PHE A 49 2.03 -15.15 3.45
N ASN A 50 2.60 -16.22 4.02
CA ASN A 50 2.38 -16.65 5.40
C ASN A 50 3.48 -16.18 6.38
N ASP A 51 4.50 -15.45 5.91
CA ASP A 51 5.67 -15.11 6.73
C ASP A 51 5.46 -13.80 7.51
N VAL A 52 5.22 -13.94 8.81
CA VAL A 52 5.09 -12.80 9.73
C VAL A 52 6.39 -12.00 9.90
N LYS A 53 7.55 -12.56 9.53
CA LYS A 53 8.84 -11.85 9.63
C LYS A 53 9.01 -10.76 8.59
N LEU A 54 8.13 -10.69 7.58
CA LEU A 54 8.12 -9.60 6.60
C LEU A 54 7.64 -8.28 7.21
N SER A 55 6.86 -8.34 8.29
CA SER A 55 6.33 -7.16 8.97
C SER A 55 7.11 -6.81 10.22
N THR A 56 7.01 -5.56 10.67
CA THR A 56 7.48 -5.15 12.00
C THR A 56 6.41 -5.28 13.07
N ASN A 57 5.18 -5.64 12.70
CA ASN A 57 4.01 -5.69 13.58
C ASN A 57 3.41 -7.10 13.73
N GLY A 58 4.11 -8.13 13.24
CA GLY A 58 3.72 -9.54 13.40
C GLY A 58 2.60 -10.01 12.46
N MET A 59 2.17 -9.17 11.50
CA MET A 59 1.22 -9.57 10.46
C MET A 59 1.93 -10.22 9.26
N SER A 60 1.17 -11.02 8.53
CA SER A 60 1.51 -11.49 7.19
C SER A 60 0.38 -11.15 6.23
N CYS A 61 0.56 -11.40 4.93
CA CYS A 61 -0.53 -11.26 3.97
C CYS A 61 -1.72 -12.18 4.34
N ALA A 62 -1.42 -13.38 4.84
CA ALA A 62 -2.40 -14.37 5.27
C ALA A 62 -3.28 -13.90 6.44
N THR A 63 -2.81 -12.94 7.26
CA THR A 63 -3.59 -12.37 8.36
C THR A 63 -4.95 -11.83 7.88
N CYS A 64 -5.01 -11.27 6.67
CA CYS A 64 -6.27 -10.81 6.06
C CYS A 64 -6.74 -11.68 4.91
N HIS A 65 -5.82 -12.26 4.13
CA HIS A 65 -6.12 -12.87 2.84
C HIS A 65 -6.13 -14.41 2.82
N ALA A 66 -5.95 -15.06 3.97
CA ALA A 66 -6.12 -16.51 4.06
C ALA A 66 -7.53 -16.92 3.59
N ASN A 67 -7.61 -18.07 2.88
CA ASN A 67 -8.87 -18.61 2.35
C ASN A 67 -9.68 -17.61 1.51
N HIS A 68 -8.98 -16.76 0.75
CA HIS A 68 -9.56 -15.66 -0.03
C HIS A 68 -10.31 -14.58 0.78
N GLY A 69 -10.01 -14.46 2.08
CA GLY A 69 -10.54 -13.40 2.93
C GLY A 69 -10.17 -12.00 2.43
N ALA A 70 -11.05 -11.03 2.70
CA ALA A 70 -10.84 -9.61 2.43
C ALA A 70 -10.48 -9.21 0.98
N PHE A 71 -10.44 -10.16 0.03
CA PHE A 71 -10.35 -9.83 -1.39
C PHE A 71 -11.70 -9.29 -1.85
N GLN A 72 -11.67 -8.14 -2.51
CA GLN A 72 -12.84 -7.57 -3.16
C GLN A 72 -13.18 -8.37 -4.43
N ALA A 73 -14.42 -8.29 -4.91
CA ALA A 73 -14.83 -8.92 -6.17
C ALA A 73 -13.94 -8.53 -7.37
N SER A 74 -13.37 -7.32 -7.33
CA SER A 74 -12.41 -6.85 -8.34
C SER A 74 -11.16 -7.71 -8.43
N PHE A 75 -10.79 -8.47 -7.39
CA PHE A 75 -9.64 -9.36 -7.41
C PHE A 75 -9.74 -10.42 -8.51
N ALA A 76 -10.94 -10.80 -8.96
CA ALA A 76 -11.11 -11.70 -10.12
C ALA A 76 -10.78 -11.03 -11.48
N LYS A 77 -10.64 -9.70 -11.53
CA LYS A 77 -10.35 -8.97 -12.77
C LYS A 77 -8.85 -9.01 -13.09
N PRO A 78 -8.48 -9.09 -14.38
CA PRO A 78 -7.08 -8.91 -14.78
C PRO A 78 -6.51 -7.60 -14.23
N TYR A 79 -5.23 -7.62 -13.86
CA TYR A 79 -4.49 -6.40 -13.53
C TYR A 79 -3.93 -5.76 -14.82
N PRO A 80 -3.78 -4.42 -14.88
CA PRO A 80 -4.08 -3.47 -13.81
C PRO A 80 -5.59 -3.17 -13.68
N HIS A 81 -6.04 -2.94 -12.44
CA HIS A 81 -7.41 -2.50 -12.16
C HIS A 81 -7.46 -1.66 -10.88
N THR A 82 -8.62 -1.09 -10.55
CA THR A 82 -8.82 -0.34 -9.31
C THR A 82 -8.99 -1.26 -8.11
N VAL A 83 -8.14 -1.09 -7.09
CA VAL A 83 -8.27 -1.75 -5.80
C VAL A 83 -8.55 -0.70 -4.72
N ALA A 84 -9.55 -0.93 -3.86
CA ALA A 84 -10.01 0.05 -2.86
C ALA A 84 -8.86 0.55 -1.97
N MET A 85 -8.07 -0.37 -1.40
CA MET A 85 -6.91 -0.01 -0.56
C MET A 85 -5.86 0.82 -1.31
N ALA A 86 -5.58 0.50 -2.58
CA ALA A 86 -4.66 1.29 -3.40
C ALA A 86 -5.17 2.71 -3.65
N LYS A 87 -6.47 2.85 -3.91
CA LYS A 87 -7.11 4.14 -4.13
C LYS A 87 -7.15 4.98 -2.85
N GLU A 88 -7.58 4.38 -1.76
CA GLU A 88 -7.83 5.06 -0.49
C GLU A 88 -6.53 5.43 0.23
N GLN A 89 -5.54 4.54 0.24
CA GLN A 89 -4.32 4.72 1.03
C GLN A 89 -3.14 5.28 0.23
N PHE A 90 -3.16 5.14 -1.09
CA PHE A 90 -2.03 5.53 -1.95
C PHE A 90 -2.44 6.47 -3.09
N GLY A 91 -3.72 6.86 -3.16
CA GLY A 91 -4.24 7.73 -4.22
C GLY A 91 -4.14 7.12 -5.62
N ARG A 92 -3.93 5.80 -5.75
CA ARG A 92 -3.74 5.13 -7.04
C ARG A 92 -5.08 4.67 -7.62
N LYS A 93 -5.45 5.28 -8.76
CA LYS A 93 -6.72 4.96 -9.47
C LYS A 93 -6.74 3.52 -9.99
N THR A 94 -5.60 3.04 -10.45
CA THR A 94 -5.37 1.67 -10.89
C THR A 94 -3.99 1.24 -10.39
N VAL A 95 -3.85 -0.04 -10.12
CA VAL A 95 -2.57 -0.64 -9.73
C VAL A 95 -2.34 -1.92 -10.50
N TYR A 96 -1.09 -2.27 -10.69
CA TYR A 96 -0.69 -3.63 -11.02
C TYR A 96 -0.61 -4.51 -9.74
N LEU A 97 -0.52 -5.83 -9.92
CA LEU A 97 -0.53 -6.77 -8.79
C LEU A 97 0.70 -6.61 -7.88
N ASP A 98 1.89 -6.41 -8.44
CA ASP A 98 3.11 -6.12 -7.68
C ASP A 98 3.04 -4.79 -6.92
N GLU A 99 2.47 -3.74 -7.53
CA GLU A 99 2.20 -2.48 -6.82
C GLU A 99 1.25 -2.67 -5.63
N MET A 100 0.20 -3.49 -5.81
CA MET A 100 -0.73 -3.81 -4.73
C MET A 100 -0.07 -4.63 -3.61
N ILE A 101 0.82 -5.57 -3.95
CA ILE A 101 1.63 -6.33 -2.97
C ILE A 101 2.47 -5.36 -2.13
N GLN A 102 3.18 -4.43 -2.77
CA GLN A 102 3.98 -3.42 -2.07
C GLN A 102 3.10 -2.56 -1.16
N GLY A 103 1.90 -2.19 -1.60
CA GLY A 103 0.95 -1.45 -0.77
C GLY A 103 0.48 -2.23 0.47
N CYS A 104 0.27 -3.54 0.34
CA CYS A 104 -0.04 -4.41 1.48
C CYS A 104 1.12 -4.48 2.47
N MET A 105 2.34 -4.53 1.96
CA MET A 105 3.52 -4.49 2.82
C MET A 105 3.64 -3.17 3.59
N VAL A 106 3.52 -2.04 2.90
CA VAL A 106 3.76 -0.73 3.51
C VAL A 106 2.70 -0.36 4.53
N MET A 107 1.41 -0.50 4.20
CA MET A 107 0.35 0.08 5.03
C MET A 107 -0.11 -0.85 6.16
N PRO A 108 -0.77 -1.98 5.90
CA PRO A 108 -1.19 -2.85 7.00
C PRO A 108 0.01 -3.52 7.67
N MET A 109 1.00 -4.04 6.92
CA MET A 109 2.10 -4.80 7.52
C MET A 109 3.23 -3.93 8.11
N ALA A 110 3.19 -2.60 8.00
CA ALA A 110 4.26 -1.71 8.44
C ALA A 110 5.67 -2.17 7.97
N ALA A 111 5.73 -2.78 6.79
CA ALA A 111 6.93 -3.36 6.21
C ALA A 111 7.56 -2.41 5.20
N LYS A 112 8.85 -2.60 4.94
CA LYS A 112 9.49 -1.97 3.78
C LYS A 112 9.04 -2.69 2.50
N PRO A 113 8.87 -1.96 1.37
CA PRO A 113 8.69 -2.60 0.08
C PRO A 113 9.85 -3.56 -0.22
N LEU A 114 9.55 -4.63 -0.96
CA LEU A 114 10.57 -5.49 -1.54
C LEU A 114 11.29 -4.76 -2.67
N ALA A 115 12.51 -5.20 -3.00
CA ALA A 115 13.17 -4.75 -4.22
C ALA A 115 12.33 -5.16 -5.44
N TRP A 116 12.23 -4.27 -6.44
CA TRP A 116 11.38 -4.50 -7.61
C TRP A 116 11.83 -5.68 -8.46
N ASP A 117 13.14 -5.94 -8.53
CA ASP A 117 13.75 -7.05 -9.25
C ASP A 117 13.93 -8.32 -8.39
N SER A 118 13.36 -8.35 -7.19
CA SER A 118 13.56 -9.44 -6.26
C SER A 118 12.75 -10.69 -6.62
N LYS A 119 13.31 -11.85 -6.29
CA LYS A 119 12.61 -13.15 -6.46
C LYS A 119 11.41 -13.27 -5.53
N GLU A 120 11.44 -12.59 -4.39
CA GLU A 120 10.38 -12.53 -3.39
C GLU A 120 9.13 -11.83 -3.94
N LEU A 121 9.30 -10.64 -4.55
CA LEU A 121 8.17 -9.92 -5.16
C LEU A 121 7.61 -10.72 -6.33
N ALA A 122 8.47 -11.26 -7.20
CA ALA A 122 8.05 -12.12 -8.30
C ALA A 122 7.31 -13.37 -7.81
N GLY A 123 7.79 -14.01 -6.74
CA GLY A 123 7.15 -15.16 -6.10
C GLY A 123 5.76 -14.84 -5.57
N LEU A 124 5.62 -13.73 -4.84
CA LEU A 124 4.32 -13.25 -4.33
C LEU A 124 3.34 -12.95 -5.47
N VAL A 125 3.80 -12.32 -6.56
CA VAL A 125 2.99 -12.12 -7.78
C VAL A 125 2.53 -13.46 -8.34
N ALA A 126 3.43 -14.43 -8.51
CA ALA A 126 3.10 -15.74 -9.06
C ALA A 126 2.08 -16.48 -8.19
N TYR A 127 2.24 -16.44 -6.86
CA TYR A 127 1.29 -17.05 -5.94
C TYR A 127 -0.08 -16.37 -5.97
N LEU A 128 -0.14 -15.04 -5.91
CA LEU A 128 -1.42 -14.33 -5.96
C LEU A 128 -2.12 -14.46 -7.32
N GLN A 129 -1.40 -14.68 -8.42
CA GLN A 129 -2.00 -15.06 -9.71
C GLN A 129 -2.65 -16.44 -9.66
N VAL A 130 -2.08 -17.40 -8.92
CA VAL A 130 -2.72 -18.71 -8.68
C VAL A 130 -4.00 -18.52 -7.85
N GLN A 131 -3.94 -17.73 -6.79
CA GLN A 131 -5.12 -17.43 -5.95
C GLN A 131 -6.20 -16.69 -6.76
N GLN A 132 -5.83 -15.72 -7.59
CA GLN A 132 -6.76 -15.00 -8.46
C GLN A 132 -7.53 -15.95 -9.41
N LYS A 133 -6.86 -16.97 -9.95
CA LYS A 133 -7.49 -17.94 -10.87
C LYS A 133 -8.52 -18.83 -10.17
N SER A 134 -8.33 -19.13 -8.89
CA SER A 134 -9.26 -19.95 -8.11
C SER A 134 -10.30 -19.12 -7.34
N PHE A 135 -10.14 -17.80 -7.30
CA PHE A 135 -11.05 -16.90 -6.62
C PHE A 135 -12.41 -16.80 -7.33
N LYS A 136 -13.47 -17.02 -6.56
CA LYS A 136 -14.85 -16.86 -7.01
C LYS A 136 -15.49 -15.77 -6.13
N PRO A 137 -15.75 -14.57 -6.68
CA PRO A 137 -16.45 -13.53 -5.93
C PRO A 137 -17.81 -14.02 -5.46
N SER A 138 -18.10 -13.82 -4.18
CA SER A 138 -19.46 -13.91 -3.67
C SER A 138 -20.20 -12.65 -4.12
N HIS A 139 -21.07 -12.80 -5.12
CA HIS A 139 -22.06 -11.85 -5.67
C HIS A 139 -21.82 -10.34 -5.45
#